data_AF-A0A1G7A0D2-F1
#
_entry.id   AF-A0A1G7A0D2-F1
#
_cell.length_a   1.000
_cell.length_b   1.000
_cell.length_c   1.000
_cell.angle_alpha   90.00
_cell.angle_beta   90.00
_cell.angle_gamma   90.00
#
_symmetry.space_group_name_H-M   'P 1'
#
loop_
_entity.id
_entity.type
_entity.pdbx_description
1 polymer ?
#
loop_
_entity_poly.entity_id
_entity_poly.type
_entity_poly.pdbx_seq_one_letter_code
_entity_poly.pdbx_strand_id
1 'polypeptide(L)'
;MRSPRALFVAAALALLAVPAVASAQPTPQPDTDGRFTLAVVPDTQYLIDYEQGVTRSDARPVAEAFEWIVENREERDIAFTAALGDITEHGTAEEMAGADEVYRVLDEAEMPYSVLAGNHDVRGDDDTRPDTPYLDVFGPERVADLGTLGGSDPTGYNTFHVFSGGGRQWLLLALDWRMSDASFAWAQQVIDEHPQLPVILTSHELVLDGGDGVAAFSGYGQGLWDRLIEDNDQVFLAMGGHFWPTARASMENAAGNPVELDLVNYQEQYYGGAGMIRLYTFDLTAHGIDVETFSPWAERERAEGNPLAGDVARPTRAIDRAVDQFSLEIDFAERFAGFAPAPGRAAAAPVEASLVEGTVAYWRLGDTGRRRGQDGRPVPAGTPGLADLSGRGNDLRMVTPEGTPRGSLVYRDDADPQQPGAGSLEFTTNQASYLQTVPGAPLEEERFEDGYTIEAFVRLPEDCCSGDRQWMGILSRLATGADEGKTGGWSTAAPIATLSVSPSRQLQWEMYPTNLPTTLTNWGHEMEDEVWRHVAVVNDGSTTTVYVDGAPIARNPSATSVGIDGDPSPWLVGASSFDGEVEKSFAGRLGDVRIAERALSPQEWLTAGR
;
A
#
# COMPACT_ATOMS: atom_id res chain seq x y z
N MET A 1 -14.32 -90.32 -5.86
CA MET A 1 -13.07 -89.55 -5.78
C MET A 1 -13.45 -88.08 -5.83
N ARG A 2 -13.29 -87.36 -4.72
CA ARG A 2 -13.68 -85.96 -4.57
C ARG A 2 -12.49 -85.08 -4.94
N SER A 3 -12.63 -84.21 -5.93
CA SER A 3 -11.64 -83.19 -6.29
C SER A 3 -12.28 -81.81 -6.03
N PRO A 4 -11.73 -80.99 -5.13
CA PRO A 4 -12.25 -79.65 -4.87
C PRO A 4 -11.69 -78.64 -5.86
N ARG A 5 -12.60 -77.78 -6.33
CA ARG A 5 -12.34 -76.58 -7.11
C ARG A 5 -11.53 -75.58 -6.27
N ALA A 6 -10.41 -75.09 -6.80
CA ALA A 6 -9.70 -73.95 -6.26
C ALA A 6 -10.34 -72.65 -6.77
N LEU A 7 -10.71 -71.78 -5.84
CA LEU A 7 -11.11 -70.39 -6.07
C LEU A 7 -9.89 -69.60 -6.60
N PHE A 8 -10.04 -68.95 -7.75
CA PHE A 8 -9.18 -67.82 -8.12
C PHE A 8 -9.85 -66.54 -7.61
N VAL A 9 -9.20 -65.87 -6.66
CA VAL A 9 -9.55 -64.51 -6.23
C VAL A 9 -8.99 -63.55 -7.26
N ALA A 10 -9.86 -62.90 -8.04
CA ALA A 10 -9.50 -61.77 -8.88
C ALA A 10 -9.35 -60.54 -7.99
N ALA A 11 -8.13 -60.06 -7.80
CA ALA A 11 -7.88 -58.77 -7.18
C ALA A 11 -8.21 -57.66 -8.19
N ALA A 12 -9.30 -56.94 -7.94
CA ALA A 12 -9.62 -55.71 -8.64
C ALA A 12 -8.65 -54.61 -8.17
N LEU A 13 -7.69 -54.21 -9.00
CA LEU A 13 -7.01 -52.94 -8.83
C LEU A 13 -7.99 -51.82 -9.15
N ALA A 14 -8.50 -51.15 -8.11
CA ALA A 14 -9.16 -49.87 -8.26
C ALA A 14 -8.10 -48.85 -8.72
N LEU A 15 -8.18 -48.39 -9.96
CA LEU A 15 -7.51 -47.16 -10.37
C LEU A 15 -8.14 -46.01 -9.57
N LEU A 16 -7.40 -45.51 -8.58
CA LEU A 16 -7.65 -44.19 -8.00
C LEU A 16 -7.35 -43.17 -9.08
N ALA A 17 -8.40 -42.67 -9.74
CA ALA A 17 -8.32 -41.44 -10.50
C ALA A 17 -8.09 -40.31 -9.48
N VAL A 18 -6.85 -39.88 -9.35
CA VAL A 18 -6.52 -38.63 -8.65
C VAL A 18 -7.12 -37.51 -9.49
N PRO A 19 -8.03 -36.67 -8.96
CA PRO A 19 -8.47 -35.51 -9.70
C PRO A 19 -7.23 -34.65 -9.96
N ALA A 20 -6.98 -34.31 -11.23
CA ALA A 20 -6.02 -33.28 -11.57
C ALA A 20 -6.51 -31.99 -10.89
N VAL A 21 -5.87 -31.65 -9.78
CA VAL A 21 -5.98 -30.33 -9.19
C VAL A 21 -5.28 -29.44 -10.20
N ALA A 22 -6.06 -28.74 -11.02
CA ALA A 22 -5.54 -27.56 -11.70
C ALA A 22 -4.98 -26.67 -10.58
N SER A 23 -3.67 -26.44 -10.59
CA SER A 23 -3.06 -25.40 -9.78
C SER A 23 -3.76 -24.10 -10.17
N ALA A 24 -4.66 -23.64 -9.30
CA ALA A 24 -5.11 -22.27 -9.35
C ALA A 24 -3.84 -21.46 -9.07
N GLN A 25 -3.34 -20.74 -10.09
CA GLN A 25 -2.32 -19.73 -9.87
C GLN A 25 -2.82 -18.82 -8.74
N PRO A 26 -1.98 -18.47 -7.75
CA PRO A 26 -2.34 -17.42 -6.81
C PRO A 26 -2.64 -16.17 -7.64
N THR A 27 -3.90 -15.77 -7.69
CA THR A 27 -4.26 -14.41 -8.11
C THR A 27 -3.47 -13.46 -7.24
N PRO A 28 -2.79 -12.43 -7.80
CA PRO A 28 -2.14 -11.40 -7.01
C PRO A 28 -3.15 -10.92 -5.97
N GLN A 29 -2.81 -11.10 -4.69
CA GLN A 29 -3.61 -10.53 -3.63
C GLN A 29 -3.58 -9.01 -3.86
N PRO A 30 -4.72 -8.34 -4.02
CA PRO A 30 -4.72 -6.89 -4.12
C PRO A 30 -4.12 -6.37 -2.82
N ASP A 31 -2.95 -5.77 -2.97
CA ASP A 31 -2.27 -5.01 -1.95
C ASP A 31 -3.17 -3.84 -1.52
N THR A 32 -3.51 -3.84 -0.23
CA THR A 32 -4.61 -3.14 0.41
C THR A 32 -4.14 -2.07 1.38
N ASP A 33 -2.85 -1.89 1.62
CA ASP A 33 -2.34 -0.79 2.47
C ASP A 33 -1.80 0.39 1.64
N GLY A 34 -1.68 0.23 0.32
CA GLY A 34 -1.19 1.26 -0.59
C GLY A 34 0.33 1.32 -0.69
N ARG A 35 1.04 0.29 -0.23
CA ARG A 35 2.49 0.22 -0.19
C ARG A 35 3.04 -0.97 -0.96
N PHE A 36 4.10 -0.75 -1.73
CA PHE A 36 4.85 -1.86 -2.33
C PHE A 36 6.34 -1.55 -2.43
N THR A 37 7.16 -2.57 -2.58
CA THR A 37 8.61 -2.45 -2.73
C THR A 37 9.07 -2.98 -4.08
N LEU A 38 9.90 -2.20 -4.76
CA LEU A 38 10.75 -2.66 -5.87
C LEU A 38 12.15 -2.96 -5.33
N ALA A 39 12.59 -4.21 -5.45
CA ALA A 39 13.98 -4.58 -5.17
C ALA A 39 14.83 -4.38 -6.43
N VAL A 40 16.03 -3.81 -6.27
CA VAL A 40 16.97 -3.55 -7.36
C VAL A 40 18.28 -4.28 -7.09
N VAL A 41 18.71 -5.04 -8.10
CA VAL A 41 19.94 -5.84 -8.09
C VAL A 41 20.92 -5.19 -9.06
N PRO A 42 22.00 -4.59 -8.56
CA PRO A 42 22.98 -3.89 -9.41
C PRO A 42 23.99 -4.88 -10.03
N ASP A 43 25.05 -4.33 -10.63
CA ASP A 43 26.14 -5.06 -11.28
C ASP A 43 26.77 -6.11 -10.34
N THR A 44 26.68 -7.39 -10.72
CA THR A 44 27.18 -8.54 -9.93
C THR A 44 28.46 -9.15 -10.50
N GLN A 45 29.04 -8.57 -11.54
CA GLN A 45 30.01 -9.23 -12.40
C GLN A 45 31.23 -9.78 -11.64
N TYR A 46 31.76 -9.06 -10.65
CA TYR A 46 32.89 -9.52 -9.84
C TYR A 46 32.56 -10.69 -8.91
N LEU A 47 31.27 -10.95 -8.65
CA LEU A 47 30.78 -12.07 -7.86
C LEU A 47 30.46 -13.29 -8.73
N ILE A 48 30.41 -13.14 -10.06
CA ILE A 48 30.16 -14.22 -11.04
C ILE A 48 31.23 -14.17 -12.15
N ASP A 49 32.44 -14.60 -11.79
CA ASP A 49 33.61 -14.75 -12.68
C ASP A 49 34.03 -16.22 -12.75
N TYR A 50 33.97 -16.76 -13.98
CA TYR A 50 34.39 -18.12 -14.30
C TYR A 50 35.28 -18.10 -15.55
N GLU A 51 36.38 -18.85 -15.51
CA GLU A 51 37.17 -19.09 -16.72
C GLU A 51 37.67 -20.53 -16.77
N GLN A 52 37.31 -21.24 -17.84
CA GLN A 52 37.84 -22.55 -18.23
C GLN A 52 37.66 -23.64 -17.15
N GLY A 53 36.45 -23.78 -16.60
CA GLY A 53 36.16 -24.78 -15.56
C GLY A 53 36.56 -24.34 -14.15
N VAL A 54 37.00 -23.09 -13.97
CA VAL A 54 37.48 -22.57 -12.68
C VAL A 54 36.63 -21.38 -12.25
N THR A 55 35.90 -21.56 -11.15
CA THR A 55 35.25 -20.46 -10.42
C THR A 55 36.31 -19.57 -9.78
N ARG A 56 36.27 -18.28 -10.07
CA ARG A 56 37.25 -17.27 -9.60
C ARG A 56 36.69 -16.29 -8.59
N SER A 57 35.37 -16.18 -8.54
CA SER A 57 34.63 -15.35 -7.60
C SER A 57 33.90 -16.19 -6.54
N ASP A 58 33.12 -15.51 -5.70
CA ASP A 58 32.19 -16.12 -4.77
C ASP A 58 30.78 -15.55 -5.02
N ALA A 59 29.88 -16.36 -5.57
CA ALA A 59 28.52 -15.94 -5.89
C ALA A 59 27.58 -15.98 -4.66
N ARG A 60 28.03 -16.47 -3.50
CA ARG A 60 27.20 -16.58 -2.28
C ARG A 60 26.54 -15.27 -1.86
N PRO A 61 27.21 -14.09 -1.93
CA PRO A 61 26.54 -12.85 -1.55
C PRO A 61 25.33 -12.51 -2.43
N VAL A 62 25.36 -12.84 -3.72
CA VAL A 62 24.22 -12.65 -4.64
C VAL A 62 23.10 -13.64 -4.33
N ALA A 63 23.45 -14.91 -4.12
CA ALA A 63 22.46 -15.94 -3.75
C ALA A 63 21.74 -15.57 -2.45
N GLU A 64 22.47 -15.11 -1.43
CA GLU A 64 21.87 -14.68 -0.16
C GLU A 64 21.02 -13.42 -0.30
N ALA A 65 21.35 -12.52 -1.24
CA ALA A 65 20.49 -11.37 -1.54
C ALA A 65 19.14 -11.83 -2.12
N PHE A 66 19.14 -12.83 -3.01
CA PHE A 66 17.91 -13.39 -3.57
C PHE A 66 17.11 -14.20 -2.55
N GLU A 67 17.79 -15.01 -1.72
CA GLU A 67 17.17 -15.70 -0.59
C GLU A 67 16.49 -14.70 0.34
N TRP A 68 17.18 -13.60 0.68
CA TRP A 68 16.60 -12.54 1.50
C TRP A 68 15.37 -11.91 0.87
N ILE A 69 15.41 -11.58 -0.44
CA ILE A 69 14.26 -11.02 -1.16
C ILE A 69 13.06 -11.98 -1.09
N VAL A 70 13.28 -13.28 -1.31
CA VAL A 70 12.22 -14.30 -1.26
C VAL A 70 11.66 -14.43 0.16
N GLU A 71 12.53 -14.50 1.17
CA GLU A 71 12.13 -14.66 2.58
C GLU A 71 11.39 -13.43 3.12
N ASN A 72 11.69 -12.23 2.61
CA ASN A 72 11.11 -10.97 3.09
C ASN A 72 10.01 -10.44 2.15
N ARG A 73 9.62 -11.19 1.11
CA ARG A 73 8.64 -10.77 0.11
C ARG A 73 7.34 -10.26 0.73
N GLU A 74 6.78 -11.02 1.67
CA GLU A 74 5.51 -10.67 2.34
C GLU A 74 5.68 -9.56 3.37
N GLU A 75 6.74 -9.59 4.19
CA GLU A 75 6.95 -8.58 5.25
C GLU A 75 7.30 -7.19 4.68
N ARG A 76 7.87 -7.15 3.49
CA ARG A 76 8.37 -5.93 2.84
C ARG A 76 7.58 -5.55 1.60
N ASP A 77 6.46 -6.22 1.34
CA ASP A 77 5.59 -5.99 0.18
C ASP A 77 6.37 -5.95 -1.14
N ILE A 78 7.35 -6.84 -1.31
CA ILE A 78 8.20 -6.85 -2.50
C ILE A 78 7.38 -7.36 -3.68
N ALA A 79 6.96 -6.44 -4.54
CA ALA A 79 6.11 -6.71 -5.69
C ALA A 79 6.92 -7.15 -6.92
N PHE A 80 8.17 -6.68 -7.03
CA PHE A 80 9.00 -6.89 -8.21
C PHE A 80 10.49 -6.73 -7.90
N THR A 81 11.35 -7.45 -8.64
CA THR A 81 12.81 -7.32 -8.59
C THR A 81 13.38 -6.90 -9.96
N ALA A 82 14.26 -5.92 -10.02
CA ALA A 82 14.87 -5.45 -11.28
C ALA A 82 16.40 -5.53 -11.23
N ALA A 83 16.99 -6.34 -12.11
CA ALA A 83 18.44 -6.39 -12.28
C ALA A 83 18.92 -5.37 -13.32
N LEU A 84 20.09 -4.74 -13.08
CA LEU A 84 20.62 -3.64 -13.90
C LEU A 84 21.75 -4.02 -14.87
N GLY A 85 21.96 -5.31 -15.12
CA GLY A 85 22.99 -5.81 -16.04
C GLY A 85 24.35 -6.01 -15.39
N ASP A 86 25.34 -6.33 -16.22
CA ASP A 86 26.66 -6.84 -15.80
C ASP A 86 26.50 -7.95 -14.76
N ILE A 87 25.76 -8.98 -15.16
CA ILE A 87 25.49 -10.15 -14.35
C ILE A 87 26.78 -10.93 -14.13
N THR A 88 27.58 -11.04 -15.19
CA THR A 88 28.80 -11.84 -15.27
C THR A 88 30.00 -11.00 -15.70
N GLU A 89 31.23 -11.43 -15.42
CA GLU A 89 32.44 -10.68 -15.78
C GLU A 89 32.81 -10.75 -17.26
N HIS A 90 32.52 -11.84 -17.97
CA HIS A 90 32.95 -11.99 -19.37
C HIS A 90 31.88 -12.50 -20.34
N GLY A 91 30.62 -12.66 -19.90
CA GLY A 91 29.50 -13.01 -20.77
C GLY A 91 29.64 -14.40 -21.41
N THR A 92 30.46 -15.27 -20.83
CA THR A 92 30.68 -16.61 -21.37
C THR A 92 29.52 -17.53 -21.04
N ALA A 93 29.32 -18.57 -21.85
CA ALA A 93 28.29 -19.59 -21.56
C ALA A 93 28.51 -20.29 -20.21
N GLU A 94 29.75 -20.36 -19.73
CA GLU A 94 30.07 -20.93 -18.43
C GLU A 94 29.64 -20.02 -17.28
N GLU A 95 29.94 -18.71 -17.37
CA GLU A 95 29.49 -17.74 -16.37
C GLU A 95 27.96 -17.60 -16.37
N MET A 96 27.33 -17.59 -17.54
CA MET A 96 25.87 -17.54 -17.66
C MET A 96 25.21 -18.77 -17.02
N ALA A 97 25.82 -19.96 -17.13
CA ALA A 97 25.36 -21.15 -16.42
C ALA A 97 25.56 -21.04 -14.89
N GLY A 98 26.60 -20.34 -14.44
CA GLY A 98 26.79 -20.01 -13.02
C GLY A 98 25.73 -19.02 -12.52
N ALA A 99 25.43 -17.98 -13.30
CA ALA A 99 24.37 -17.03 -13.02
C ALA A 99 22.98 -17.69 -13.02
N ASP A 100 22.73 -18.63 -13.94
CA ASP A 100 21.50 -19.43 -13.99
C ASP A 100 21.19 -20.11 -12.65
N GLU A 101 22.21 -20.72 -12.03
CA GLU A 101 22.09 -21.40 -10.74
C GLU A 101 21.66 -20.43 -9.64
N VAL A 102 22.23 -19.23 -9.62
CA VAL A 102 21.93 -18.21 -8.60
C VAL A 102 20.51 -17.67 -8.78
N TYR A 103 20.13 -17.32 -10.01
CA TYR A 103 18.80 -16.78 -10.32
C TYR A 103 17.68 -17.80 -10.14
N ARG A 104 17.98 -19.11 -10.13
CA ARG A 104 16.97 -20.15 -9.87
C ARG A 104 16.27 -20.01 -8.53
N VAL A 105 16.90 -19.34 -7.56
CA VAL A 105 16.27 -18.97 -6.28
C VAL A 105 15.00 -18.13 -6.51
N LEU A 106 15.03 -17.18 -7.44
CA LEU A 106 13.87 -16.35 -7.79
C LEU A 106 12.83 -17.15 -8.60
N ASP A 107 13.29 -17.99 -9.54
CA ASP A 107 12.42 -18.82 -10.38
C ASP A 107 11.60 -19.81 -9.53
N GLU A 108 12.27 -20.55 -8.64
CA GLU A 108 11.63 -21.56 -7.78
C GLU A 108 10.66 -20.95 -6.77
N ALA A 109 10.89 -19.68 -6.38
CA ALA A 109 10.02 -18.91 -5.51
C ALA A 109 8.87 -18.20 -6.26
N GLU A 110 8.80 -18.32 -7.59
CA GLU A 110 7.88 -17.58 -8.44
C GLU A 110 7.91 -16.06 -8.12
N MET A 111 9.11 -15.53 -7.87
CA MET A 111 9.31 -14.11 -7.57
C MET A 111 9.34 -13.32 -8.88
N PRO A 112 8.46 -12.33 -9.10
CA PRO A 112 8.50 -11.53 -10.33
C PRO A 112 9.80 -10.74 -10.44
N TYR A 113 10.51 -10.88 -11.56
CA TYR A 113 11.69 -10.08 -11.82
C TYR A 113 11.90 -9.74 -13.30
N SER A 114 12.73 -8.73 -13.53
CA SER A 114 13.29 -8.40 -14.84
C SER A 114 14.81 -8.47 -14.78
N VAL A 115 15.41 -8.72 -15.94
CA VAL A 115 16.85 -8.77 -16.13
C VAL A 115 17.16 -8.11 -17.47
N LEU A 116 18.28 -7.39 -17.53
CA LEU A 116 18.83 -6.79 -18.74
C LEU A 116 20.31 -7.13 -18.82
N ALA A 117 20.91 -7.06 -20.01
CA ALA A 117 22.33 -7.30 -20.17
C ALA A 117 23.15 -6.04 -19.89
N GLY A 118 24.37 -6.20 -19.38
CA GLY A 118 25.39 -5.15 -19.37
C GLY A 118 26.50 -5.38 -20.39
N ASN A 119 27.48 -4.47 -20.45
CA ASN A 119 28.56 -4.56 -21.43
C ASN A 119 29.52 -5.74 -21.18
N HIS A 120 29.52 -6.34 -19.99
CA HIS A 120 30.28 -7.56 -19.69
C HIS A 120 29.53 -8.83 -20.12
N ASP A 121 28.20 -8.78 -20.22
CA ASP A 121 27.35 -9.94 -20.55
C ASP A 121 27.27 -10.23 -22.06
N VAL A 122 27.52 -9.21 -22.89
CA VAL A 122 27.31 -9.28 -24.34
C VAL A 122 28.46 -8.66 -25.12
N ARG A 123 28.52 -8.96 -26.43
CA ARG A 123 29.52 -8.39 -27.35
C ARG A 123 28.83 -7.60 -28.46
N GLY A 124 29.34 -6.41 -28.74
CA GLY A 124 28.79 -5.51 -29.76
C GLY A 124 28.70 -4.09 -29.22
N ASP A 125 28.17 -3.16 -30.02
CA ASP A 125 27.92 -1.77 -29.62
C ASP A 125 26.45 -1.51 -29.26
N ASP A 126 25.53 -2.36 -29.73
CA ASP A 126 24.08 -2.32 -29.47
C ASP A 126 23.44 -3.72 -29.62
N ASP A 127 22.11 -3.80 -29.51
CA ASP A 127 21.29 -5.01 -29.65
C ASP A 127 21.12 -5.56 -31.09
N THR A 128 21.75 -4.95 -32.12
CA THR A 128 21.80 -5.54 -33.48
C THR A 128 22.83 -6.68 -33.62
N ARG A 129 23.54 -6.97 -32.53
CA ARG A 129 24.52 -8.06 -32.42
C ARG A 129 23.86 -9.44 -32.62
N PRO A 130 24.64 -10.46 -33.02
CA PRO A 130 24.18 -11.84 -32.96
C PRO A 130 23.86 -12.28 -31.53
N ASP A 131 23.00 -13.28 -31.40
CA ASP A 131 22.65 -13.92 -30.13
C ASP A 131 23.91 -14.28 -29.32
N THR A 132 23.84 -13.98 -28.03
CA THR A 132 24.89 -14.24 -27.05
C THR A 132 24.42 -15.28 -26.03
N PRO A 133 25.35 -15.91 -25.28
CA PRO A 133 24.98 -16.85 -24.21
C PRO A 133 24.03 -16.26 -23.16
N TYR A 134 23.96 -14.93 -23.04
CA TYR A 134 22.95 -14.24 -22.25
C TYR A 134 21.52 -14.66 -22.65
N LEU A 135 21.17 -14.66 -23.94
CA LEU A 135 19.79 -14.99 -24.36
C LEU A 135 19.44 -16.46 -24.15
N ASP A 136 20.44 -17.35 -24.11
CA ASP A 136 20.22 -18.76 -23.79
C ASP A 136 19.74 -18.96 -22.34
N VAL A 137 20.11 -18.04 -21.44
CA VAL A 137 19.81 -18.13 -19.99
C VAL A 137 18.78 -17.12 -19.53
N PHE A 138 18.89 -15.87 -19.97
CA PHE A 138 18.10 -14.71 -19.54
C PHE A 138 17.20 -14.17 -20.66
N GLY A 139 16.96 -14.96 -21.71
CA GLY A 139 15.93 -14.65 -22.69
C GLY A 139 14.52 -14.59 -22.07
N PRO A 140 13.56 -13.97 -22.78
CA PRO A 140 12.21 -13.70 -22.25
C PRO A 140 11.45 -14.94 -21.78
N GLU A 141 11.74 -16.12 -22.34
CA GLU A 141 11.13 -17.39 -21.95
C GLU A 141 11.35 -17.75 -20.47
N ARG A 142 12.45 -17.30 -19.85
CA ARG A 142 12.73 -17.58 -18.43
C ARG A 142 11.66 -17.00 -17.51
N VAL A 143 11.23 -15.77 -17.81
CA VAL A 143 10.30 -15.00 -16.97
C VAL A 143 8.86 -15.02 -17.48
N ALA A 144 8.59 -15.74 -18.58
CA ALA A 144 7.27 -15.76 -19.22
C ALA A 144 6.16 -16.31 -18.32
N ASP A 145 6.48 -17.30 -17.48
CA ASP A 145 5.52 -17.94 -16.58
C ASP A 145 5.32 -17.19 -15.25
N LEU A 146 6.12 -16.13 -14.98
CA LEU A 146 6.03 -15.32 -13.76
C LEU A 146 4.88 -14.28 -13.79
N GLY A 147 4.11 -14.23 -14.89
CA GLY A 147 2.85 -13.48 -15.00
C GLY A 147 2.98 -11.96 -15.14
N THR A 148 4.19 -11.42 -15.13
CA THR A 148 4.45 -9.97 -15.30
C THR A 148 5.01 -9.60 -16.66
N LEU A 149 5.61 -10.53 -17.41
CA LEU A 149 6.13 -10.25 -18.74
C LEU A 149 4.99 -9.83 -19.69
N GLY A 150 5.07 -8.61 -20.20
CA GLY A 150 4.14 -8.10 -21.21
C GLY A 150 4.62 -8.35 -22.64
N GLY A 151 5.93 -8.45 -22.83
CA GLY A 151 6.55 -8.82 -24.11
C GLY A 151 8.03 -8.48 -24.19
N SER A 152 8.63 -8.87 -25.30
CA SER A 152 10.00 -8.50 -25.68
C SER A 152 10.05 -7.90 -27.08
N ASP A 153 11.12 -7.18 -27.36
CA ASP A 153 11.44 -6.78 -28.73
C ASP A 153 11.85 -8.01 -29.58
N PRO A 154 11.96 -7.88 -30.91
CA PRO A 154 12.34 -9.01 -31.77
C PRO A 154 13.74 -9.58 -31.50
N THR A 155 14.63 -8.84 -30.81
CA THR A 155 15.96 -9.33 -30.44
C THR A 155 15.93 -10.16 -29.17
N GLY A 156 14.96 -9.91 -28.28
CA GLY A 156 14.83 -10.58 -26.98
C GLY A 156 15.68 -9.95 -25.87
N TYR A 157 16.49 -8.93 -26.17
CA TYR A 157 17.32 -8.23 -25.18
C TYR A 157 16.56 -7.13 -24.43
N ASN A 158 15.44 -6.68 -24.96
CA ASN A 158 14.60 -5.67 -24.32
C ASN A 158 13.26 -6.30 -23.93
N THR A 159 12.85 -6.15 -22.68
CA THR A 159 11.56 -6.64 -22.19
C THR A 159 10.77 -5.53 -21.51
N PHE A 160 9.46 -5.70 -21.47
CA PHE A 160 8.61 -4.91 -20.59
C PHE A 160 7.76 -5.79 -19.71
N HIS A 161 7.50 -5.30 -18.51
CA HIS A 161 6.75 -5.99 -17.49
C HIS A 161 5.62 -5.09 -16.97
N VAL A 162 4.47 -5.69 -16.70
CA VAL A 162 3.38 -5.02 -16.00
C VAL A 162 3.15 -5.76 -14.69
N PHE A 163 3.34 -5.07 -13.57
CA PHE A 163 3.12 -5.63 -12.24
C PHE A 163 2.17 -4.75 -11.42
N SER A 164 1.60 -5.31 -10.35
CA SER A 164 0.71 -4.58 -9.45
C SER A 164 1.37 -4.31 -8.10
N GLY A 165 1.15 -3.12 -7.55
CA GLY A 165 1.63 -2.70 -6.24
C GLY A 165 0.98 -1.37 -5.84
N GLY A 166 0.72 -1.15 -4.56
CA GLY A 166 0.02 0.03 -4.04
C GLY A 166 -1.37 0.21 -4.64
N GLY A 167 -2.10 -0.88 -4.91
CA GLY A 167 -3.45 -0.83 -5.50
C GLY A 167 -3.50 -0.38 -6.97
N ARG A 168 -2.38 -0.32 -7.70
CA ARG A 168 -2.34 0.04 -9.14
C ARG A 168 -1.32 -0.78 -9.93
N GLN A 169 -1.36 -0.62 -11.25
CA GLN A 169 -0.41 -1.24 -12.17
C GLN A 169 0.73 -0.29 -12.53
N TRP A 170 1.91 -0.86 -12.72
CA TRP A 170 3.15 -0.18 -13.11
C TRP A 170 3.72 -0.84 -14.35
N LEU A 171 4.29 -0.04 -15.25
CA LEU A 171 5.04 -0.53 -16.40
C LEU A 171 6.53 -0.44 -16.08
N LEU A 172 7.25 -1.54 -16.18
CA LEU A 172 8.71 -1.57 -16.07
C LEU A 172 9.32 -1.92 -17.42
N LEU A 173 10.23 -1.08 -17.91
CA LEU A 173 11.03 -1.35 -19.10
C LEU A 173 12.42 -1.82 -18.66
N ALA A 174 12.83 -3.02 -19.07
CA ALA A 174 14.18 -3.52 -18.89
C ALA A 174 14.89 -3.49 -20.25
N LEU A 175 15.74 -2.47 -20.41
CA LEU A 175 16.35 -2.13 -21.68
C LEU A 175 17.80 -2.58 -21.70
N ASP A 176 18.20 -3.14 -22.83
CA ASP A 176 19.53 -3.66 -23.07
C ASP A 176 20.63 -2.63 -22.80
N TRP A 177 21.87 -3.08 -22.62
CA TRP A 177 22.97 -2.17 -22.30
C TRP A 177 23.08 -0.99 -23.26
N ARG A 178 22.79 -1.22 -24.56
CA ARG A 178 22.48 -0.18 -25.55
C ARG A 178 21.49 -0.69 -26.61
N MET A 179 20.43 0.09 -26.83
CA MET A 179 19.38 -0.18 -27.83
C MET A 179 19.74 0.34 -29.23
N SER A 180 19.33 -0.39 -30.25
CA SER A 180 19.26 0.11 -31.62
C SER A 180 18.05 1.02 -31.87
N ASP A 181 18.03 1.69 -33.03
CA ASP A 181 16.90 2.52 -33.44
C ASP A 181 15.56 1.76 -33.52
N ALA A 182 15.60 0.47 -33.88
CA ALA A 182 14.41 -0.37 -33.92
C ALA A 182 13.87 -0.63 -32.51
N SER A 183 14.75 -0.86 -31.55
CA SER A 183 14.40 -1.11 -30.15
C SER A 183 13.91 0.16 -29.44
N PHE A 184 14.47 1.33 -29.76
CA PHE A 184 13.90 2.61 -29.34
C PHE A 184 12.46 2.78 -29.84
N ALA A 185 12.19 2.47 -31.11
CA ALA A 185 10.84 2.55 -31.66
C ALA A 185 9.88 1.55 -31.01
N TRP A 186 10.37 0.35 -30.68
CA TRP A 186 9.62 -0.63 -29.91
C TRP A 186 9.31 -0.16 -28.49
N ALA A 187 10.29 0.40 -27.77
CA ALA A 187 10.09 0.90 -26.41
C ALA A 187 9.06 2.04 -26.39
N GLN A 188 9.12 2.96 -27.36
CA GLN A 188 8.10 4.00 -27.52
C GLN A 188 6.71 3.38 -27.78
N GLN A 189 6.63 2.38 -28.67
CA GLN A 189 5.37 1.69 -28.94
C GLN A 189 4.78 1.06 -27.68
N VAL A 190 5.62 0.46 -26.83
CA VAL A 190 5.17 -0.12 -25.55
C VAL A 190 4.57 0.96 -24.65
N ILE A 191 5.23 2.11 -24.50
CA ILE A 191 4.69 3.23 -23.70
C ILE A 191 3.35 3.72 -24.27
N ASP A 192 3.28 3.93 -25.59
CA ASP A 192 2.08 4.38 -26.31
C ASP A 192 0.89 3.42 -26.15
N GLU A 193 1.16 2.10 -26.11
CA GLU A 193 0.14 1.06 -25.92
C GLU A 193 -0.34 0.95 -24.46
N HIS A 194 0.37 1.55 -23.50
CA HIS A 194 0.05 1.55 -22.07
C HIS A 194 -0.13 2.97 -21.51
N PRO A 195 -1.00 3.82 -22.10
CA PRO A 195 -1.01 5.27 -21.87
C PRO A 195 -1.44 5.70 -20.46
N GLN A 196 -1.84 4.76 -19.60
CA GLN A 196 -2.32 5.02 -18.24
C GLN A 196 -1.34 4.55 -17.15
N LEU A 197 -0.24 3.90 -17.53
CA LEU A 197 0.68 3.29 -16.58
C LEU A 197 1.93 4.16 -16.41
N PRO A 198 2.31 4.51 -15.18
CA PRO A 198 3.61 5.10 -14.91
C PRO A 198 4.71 4.09 -15.18
N VAL A 199 5.80 4.62 -15.70
CA VAL A 199 6.92 3.86 -16.22
C VAL A 199 8.10 3.99 -15.28
N ILE A 200 8.59 2.84 -14.85
CA ILE A 200 9.91 2.66 -14.26
C ILE A 200 10.81 2.15 -15.37
N LEU A 201 11.91 2.84 -15.65
CA LEU A 201 12.84 2.47 -16.71
C LEU A 201 14.15 1.95 -16.10
N THR A 202 14.61 0.80 -16.54
CA THR A 202 15.96 0.29 -16.26
C THR A 202 16.74 0.15 -17.55
N SER A 203 18.00 0.59 -17.51
CA SER A 203 18.96 0.50 -18.62
C SER A 203 20.35 0.39 -18.01
N HIS A 204 21.22 -0.47 -18.53
CA HIS A 204 22.56 -0.63 -17.93
C HIS A 204 23.35 0.69 -17.92
N GLU A 205 23.41 1.39 -19.06
CA GLU A 205 24.03 2.70 -19.17
C GLU A 205 22.97 3.81 -19.16
N LEU A 206 23.05 4.72 -18.19
CA LEU A 206 22.14 5.87 -18.07
C LEU A 206 22.90 7.12 -17.59
N VAL A 207 23.16 7.22 -16.29
CA VAL A 207 23.85 8.36 -15.66
C VAL A 207 25.17 7.93 -15.01
N LEU A 208 26.07 8.88 -14.81
CA LEU A 208 27.36 8.75 -14.12
C LEU A 208 27.46 9.79 -13.00
N ASP A 209 28.38 9.61 -12.04
CA ASP A 209 28.67 10.65 -11.05
C ASP A 209 29.36 11.85 -11.72
N GLY A 210 28.62 12.96 -11.83
CA GLY A 210 29.12 14.25 -12.29
C GLY A 210 29.98 14.97 -11.24
N GLY A 211 30.02 14.45 -10.02
CA GLY A 211 30.76 14.97 -8.88
C GLY A 211 29.86 15.06 -7.65
N ASP A 212 30.41 14.67 -6.50
CA ASP A 212 29.76 14.75 -5.19
C ASP A 212 28.40 14.01 -5.14
N GLY A 213 28.26 12.90 -5.88
CA GLY A 213 27.06 12.06 -5.88
C GLY A 213 25.90 12.62 -6.71
N VAL A 214 26.15 13.65 -7.53
CA VAL A 214 25.16 14.26 -8.41
C VAL A 214 25.22 13.59 -9.78
N ALA A 215 24.13 12.97 -10.20
CA ALA A 215 24.07 12.28 -11.47
C ALA A 215 24.13 13.25 -12.66
N ALA A 216 24.88 12.85 -13.68
CA ALA A 216 24.94 13.50 -14.99
C ALA A 216 24.80 12.44 -16.08
N PHE A 217 24.20 12.79 -17.23
CA PHE A 217 24.05 11.81 -18.30
C PHE A 217 25.40 11.35 -18.88
N SER A 218 25.49 10.05 -19.12
CA SER A 218 26.47 9.50 -20.04
C SER A 218 26.17 9.91 -21.48
N GLY A 219 27.09 9.62 -22.41
CA GLY A 219 26.86 9.90 -23.83
C GLY A 219 25.66 9.15 -24.40
N TYR A 220 25.49 7.87 -24.05
CA TYR A 220 24.32 7.09 -24.43
C TYR A 220 23.06 7.51 -23.66
N GLY A 221 23.19 7.74 -22.35
CA GLY A 221 22.08 8.14 -21.49
C GLY A 221 21.45 9.47 -21.88
N GLN A 222 22.22 10.43 -22.40
CA GLN A 222 21.66 11.64 -23.00
C GLN A 222 20.77 11.30 -24.21
N GLY A 223 21.19 10.37 -25.06
CA GLY A 223 20.38 9.89 -26.17
C GLY A 223 19.11 9.16 -25.71
N LEU A 224 19.18 8.39 -24.62
CA LEU A 224 18.01 7.75 -24.01
C LEU A 224 17.04 8.78 -23.43
N TRP A 225 17.57 9.83 -22.79
CA TRP A 225 16.77 10.97 -22.33
C TRP A 225 16.04 11.65 -23.49
N ASP A 226 16.78 12.13 -24.48
CA ASP A 226 16.26 12.91 -25.61
C ASP A 226 15.25 12.14 -26.47
N ARG A 227 15.39 10.80 -26.56
CA ARG A 227 14.59 9.97 -27.47
C ARG A 227 13.41 9.27 -26.82
N LEU A 228 13.44 9.06 -25.50
CA LEU A 228 12.46 8.21 -24.82
C LEU A 228 12.00 8.76 -23.47
N ILE A 229 12.84 9.41 -22.68
CA ILE A 229 12.42 9.84 -21.33
C ILE A 229 11.77 11.23 -21.36
N GLU A 230 12.39 12.20 -22.03
CA GLU A 230 12.00 13.61 -21.96
C GLU A 230 10.54 13.86 -22.40
N ASP A 231 10.12 13.22 -23.49
CA ASP A 231 8.79 13.44 -24.09
C ASP A 231 7.70 12.52 -23.53
N ASN A 232 8.05 11.50 -22.72
CA ASN A 232 7.10 10.56 -22.15
C ASN A 232 6.85 10.86 -20.67
N ASP A 233 5.78 11.61 -20.39
CA ASP A 233 5.41 12.01 -19.02
C ASP A 233 5.18 10.83 -18.05
N GLN A 234 4.91 9.65 -18.63
CA GLN A 234 4.78 8.39 -17.92
C GLN A 234 6.05 7.98 -17.17
N VAL A 235 7.24 8.31 -17.70
CA VAL A 235 8.51 7.96 -17.06
C VAL A 235 8.75 8.91 -15.88
N PHE A 236 8.89 8.34 -14.69
CA PHE A 236 9.09 9.12 -13.46
C PHE A 236 10.30 8.64 -12.63
N LEU A 237 10.77 7.41 -12.88
CA LEU A 237 11.95 6.83 -12.26
C LEU A 237 12.74 6.08 -13.35
N ALA A 238 14.02 6.42 -13.49
CA ALA A 238 14.95 5.73 -14.38
C ALA A 238 16.24 5.37 -13.62
N MET A 239 16.67 4.12 -13.76
CA MET A 239 17.81 3.57 -13.04
C MET A 239 18.81 2.91 -14.00
N GLY A 240 20.09 3.00 -13.68
CA GLY A 240 21.14 2.25 -14.37
C GLY A 240 22.32 1.86 -13.49
N GLY A 241 23.16 0.99 -14.04
CA GLY A 241 24.39 0.47 -13.43
C GLY A 241 25.62 1.02 -14.16
N HIS A 242 26.58 0.16 -14.50
CA HIS A 242 27.74 0.41 -15.36
C HIS A 242 28.82 1.34 -14.76
N PHE A 243 28.44 2.52 -14.28
CA PHE A 243 29.35 3.51 -13.73
C PHE A 243 29.46 3.42 -12.22
N TRP A 244 30.58 3.90 -11.69
CA TRP A 244 30.85 4.00 -10.26
C TRP A 244 31.63 5.30 -9.99
N PRO A 245 31.38 6.04 -8.88
CA PRO A 245 30.48 5.75 -7.75
C PRO A 245 29.00 6.02 -8.00
N THR A 246 28.13 5.60 -7.07
CA THR A 246 26.68 5.90 -7.08
C THR A 246 26.39 7.39 -7.11
N ALA A 247 25.30 7.76 -7.75
CA ALA A 247 24.86 9.14 -7.90
C ALA A 247 23.36 9.21 -8.15
N ARG A 248 22.75 10.37 -7.89
CA ARG A 248 21.35 10.61 -8.25
C ARG A 248 21.07 12.04 -8.67
N ALA A 249 19.98 12.24 -9.41
CA ALA A 249 19.47 13.56 -9.76
C ALA A 249 17.94 13.50 -9.98
N SER A 250 17.30 14.66 -9.95
CA SER A 250 15.92 14.84 -10.38
C SER A 250 15.90 15.87 -11.52
N MET A 251 15.26 15.53 -12.63
CA MET A 251 15.20 16.37 -13.83
C MET A 251 13.76 16.53 -14.32
N GLU A 252 13.40 17.74 -14.75
CA GLU A 252 12.08 18.01 -15.33
C GLU A 252 12.00 17.46 -16.76
N ASN A 253 10.95 16.70 -17.06
CA ASN A 253 10.61 16.27 -18.41
C ASN A 253 9.89 17.40 -19.21
N ALA A 254 9.54 17.14 -20.47
CA ALA A 254 8.85 18.12 -21.33
C ALA A 254 7.45 18.51 -20.82
N ALA A 255 6.83 17.70 -19.95
CA ALA A 255 5.57 18.01 -19.29
C ALA A 255 5.74 18.87 -18.02
N GLY A 256 6.98 19.14 -17.60
CA GLY A 256 7.31 19.91 -16.40
C GLY A 256 7.25 19.10 -15.10
N ASN A 257 7.22 17.77 -15.18
CA ASN A 257 7.20 16.88 -14.04
C ASN A 257 8.60 16.29 -13.77
N PRO A 258 8.96 16.00 -12.51
CA PRO A 258 10.24 15.41 -12.18
C PRO A 258 10.34 13.95 -12.66
N VAL A 259 11.55 13.59 -13.07
CA VAL A 259 12.04 12.24 -13.34
C VAL A 259 13.25 12.01 -12.45
N GLU A 260 13.18 11.02 -11.58
CA GLU A 260 14.29 10.60 -10.73
C GLU A 260 15.25 9.73 -11.53
N LEU A 261 16.54 10.06 -11.47
CA LEU A 261 17.63 9.44 -12.21
C LEU A 261 18.64 8.89 -11.22
N ASP A 262 18.76 7.57 -11.15
CA ASP A 262 19.59 6.90 -10.15
C ASP A 262 20.67 6.02 -10.81
N LEU A 263 21.92 6.21 -10.39
CA LEU A 263 23.03 5.30 -10.65
C LEU A 263 23.20 4.35 -9.46
N VAL A 264 22.98 3.06 -9.70
CA VAL A 264 23.00 2.00 -8.69
C VAL A 264 23.98 0.92 -9.15
N ASN A 265 25.21 1.00 -8.66
CA ASN A 265 26.26 0.02 -8.90
C ASN A 265 27.11 -0.02 -7.63
N TYR A 266 27.55 -1.20 -7.18
CA TYR A 266 28.41 -1.36 -5.99
C TYR A 266 29.68 -2.16 -6.26
N GLN A 267 29.97 -2.53 -7.51
CA GLN A 267 31.00 -3.52 -7.85
C GLN A 267 32.38 -3.21 -7.27
N GLU A 268 32.74 -1.93 -7.17
CA GLU A 268 34.06 -1.49 -6.66
C GLU A 268 34.15 -1.43 -5.12
N GLN A 269 33.06 -1.74 -4.41
CA GLN A 269 33.06 -1.81 -2.95
C GLN A 269 33.68 -3.11 -2.44
N TYR A 270 33.87 -3.20 -1.11
CA TYR A 270 34.44 -4.39 -0.47
C TYR A 270 33.74 -5.68 -0.93
N TYR A 271 34.55 -6.69 -1.23
CA TYR A 271 34.08 -8.01 -1.68
C TYR A 271 33.26 -7.94 -2.97
N GLY A 272 33.65 -7.10 -3.93
CA GLY A 272 32.97 -7.00 -5.23
C GLY A 272 31.54 -6.47 -5.12
N GLY A 273 31.30 -5.54 -4.19
CA GLY A 273 29.95 -5.07 -3.85
C GLY A 273 29.17 -5.96 -2.88
N ALA A 274 29.70 -7.11 -2.48
CA ALA A 274 29.13 -7.98 -1.44
C ALA A 274 27.63 -8.33 -1.64
N GLY A 275 27.13 -8.37 -2.88
CA GLY A 275 25.72 -8.66 -3.15
C GLY A 275 24.77 -7.60 -2.59
N MET A 276 25.20 -6.33 -2.52
CA MET A 276 24.33 -5.23 -2.11
C MET A 276 23.11 -5.12 -3.02
N ILE A 277 21.94 -4.95 -2.41
CA ILE A 277 20.67 -4.66 -3.07
C ILE A 277 20.15 -3.31 -2.60
N ARG A 278 19.30 -2.68 -3.43
CA ARG A 278 18.60 -1.45 -3.08
C ARG A 278 17.09 -1.67 -3.15
N LEU A 279 16.36 -1.24 -2.14
CA LEU A 279 14.91 -1.30 -2.09
C LEU A 279 14.33 0.10 -2.29
N TYR A 280 13.32 0.20 -3.14
CA TYR A 280 12.47 1.38 -3.32
C TYR A 280 11.09 1.03 -2.80
N THR A 281 10.78 1.51 -1.60
CA THR A 281 9.48 1.30 -0.96
C THR A 281 8.57 2.46 -1.29
N PHE A 282 7.56 2.22 -2.11
CA PHE A 282 6.53 3.19 -2.46
C PHE A 282 5.41 3.14 -1.42
N ASP A 283 5.04 4.28 -0.87
CA ASP A 283 3.85 4.45 -0.04
C ASP A 283 2.94 5.50 -0.67
N LEU A 284 1.90 5.03 -1.34
CA LEU A 284 0.97 5.89 -2.08
C LEU A 284 0.04 6.66 -1.15
N THR A 285 -0.07 6.24 0.11
CA THR A 285 -0.90 6.93 1.11
C THR A 285 -0.12 8.03 1.82
N ALA A 286 1.17 7.81 2.07
CA ALA A 286 2.08 8.77 2.68
C ALA A 286 2.81 9.66 1.65
N HIS A 287 2.54 9.48 0.36
CA HIS A 287 3.10 10.28 -0.74
C HIS A 287 4.64 10.21 -0.77
N GLY A 288 5.20 9.01 -0.60
CA GLY A 288 6.64 8.83 -0.44
C GLY A 288 7.23 7.62 -1.17
N ILE A 289 8.53 7.70 -1.47
CA ILE A 289 9.36 6.55 -1.83
C ILE A 289 10.57 6.51 -0.90
N ASP A 290 10.66 5.52 -0.03
CA ASP A 290 11.80 5.28 0.83
C ASP A 290 12.82 4.36 0.15
N VAL A 291 14.06 4.83 0.06
CA VAL A 291 15.16 4.13 -0.58
C VAL A 291 16.16 3.69 0.48
N GLU A 292 16.47 2.39 0.50
CA GLU A 292 17.52 1.83 1.34
C GLU A 292 18.41 0.86 0.59
N THR A 293 19.69 0.88 0.91
CA THR A 293 20.69 -0.04 0.35
C THR A 293 21.37 -0.83 1.47
N PHE A 294 21.54 -2.13 1.27
CA PHE A 294 22.23 -3.00 2.20
C PHE A 294 22.68 -4.31 1.53
N SER A 295 23.55 -5.07 2.20
CA SER A 295 23.90 -6.44 1.81
C SER A 295 23.55 -7.40 2.95
N PRO A 296 22.61 -8.35 2.74
CA PRO A 296 22.29 -9.39 3.72
C PRO A 296 23.53 -10.19 4.15
N TRP A 297 24.36 -10.57 3.16
CA TRP A 297 25.61 -11.29 3.40
C TRP A 297 26.56 -10.49 4.29
N ALA A 298 26.80 -9.22 3.96
CA ALA A 298 27.72 -8.38 4.71
C ALA A 298 27.19 -8.04 6.12
N GLU A 299 25.87 -7.94 6.32
CA GLU A 299 25.30 -7.80 7.67
C GLU A 299 25.65 -8.99 8.56
N ARG A 300 25.55 -10.22 8.03
CA ARG A 300 25.98 -11.42 8.74
C ARG A 300 27.49 -11.44 8.98
N GLU A 301 28.30 -11.22 7.94
CA GLU A 301 29.77 -11.21 8.08
C GLU A 301 30.24 -10.18 9.12
N ARG A 302 29.59 -9.00 9.15
CA ARG A 302 29.83 -7.97 10.17
C ARG A 302 29.49 -8.48 11.57
N ALA A 303 28.36 -9.16 11.75
CA ALA A 303 27.96 -9.75 13.03
C ALA A 303 28.93 -10.86 13.50
N GLU A 304 29.56 -11.55 12.55
CA GLU A 304 30.61 -12.56 12.80
C GLU A 304 32.00 -11.94 13.04
N GLY A 305 32.12 -10.62 12.94
CA GLY A 305 33.32 -9.86 13.30
C GLY A 305 34.23 -9.52 12.12
N ASN A 306 33.77 -9.62 10.86
CA ASN A 306 34.50 -9.12 9.71
C ASN A 306 34.51 -7.58 9.73
N PRO A 307 35.67 -6.92 9.93
CA PRO A 307 35.73 -5.48 10.09
C PRO A 307 35.47 -4.70 8.81
N LEU A 308 35.65 -5.32 7.63
CA LEU A 308 35.45 -4.66 6.33
C LEU A 308 34.02 -4.80 5.81
N ALA A 309 33.25 -5.77 6.32
CA ALA A 309 31.85 -5.94 5.96
C ALA A 309 30.96 -4.77 6.45
N GLY A 310 31.43 -3.98 7.41
CA GLY A 310 30.67 -2.84 7.95
C GLY A 310 30.30 -1.78 6.92
N ASP A 311 31.18 -1.51 5.95
CA ASP A 311 31.00 -0.45 4.97
C ASP A 311 30.00 -0.82 3.87
N VAL A 312 29.84 -2.12 3.59
CA VAL A 312 28.92 -2.67 2.58
C VAL A 312 27.67 -3.31 3.18
N ALA A 313 27.65 -3.55 4.49
CA ALA A 313 26.45 -3.97 5.22
C ALA A 313 25.34 -2.92 5.05
N ARG A 314 25.66 -1.64 5.29
CA ARG A 314 24.79 -0.47 5.02
C ARG A 314 25.64 0.79 4.77
N PRO A 315 25.17 1.76 3.97
CA PRO A 315 25.81 3.06 3.83
C PRO A 315 26.00 3.77 5.18
N THR A 316 27.25 4.10 5.53
CA THR A 316 27.56 4.78 6.80
C THR A 316 28.06 6.21 6.62
N ARG A 317 28.73 6.51 5.51
CA ARG A 317 29.24 7.85 5.21
C ARG A 317 28.10 8.77 4.78
N ALA A 318 28.18 10.05 5.15
CA ALA A 318 27.13 11.02 4.83
C ALA A 318 26.86 11.15 3.32
N ILE A 319 27.92 11.09 2.51
CA ILE A 319 27.80 11.14 1.04
C ILE A 319 27.10 9.90 0.48
N ASP A 320 27.47 8.70 0.94
CA ASP A 320 26.82 7.45 0.53
C ASP A 320 25.35 7.46 0.94
N ARG A 321 25.03 7.88 2.17
CA ARG A 321 23.64 7.97 2.62
C ARG A 321 22.80 8.93 1.77
N ALA A 322 23.39 10.04 1.31
CA ALA A 322 22.66 10.98 0.45
C ALA A 322 22.24 10.39 -0.90
N VAL A 323 22.94 9.35 -1.39
CA VAL A 323 22.68 8.71 -2.70
C VAL A 323 22.19 7.27 -2.60
N ASP A 324 22.30 6.61 -1.43
CA ASP A 324 21.97 5.19 -1.19
C ASP A 324 20.94 4.98 -0.06
N GLN A 325 20.60 6.01 0.71
CA GLN A 325 19.62 5.93 1.81
C GLN A 325 18.86 7.26 1.99
N PHE A 326 17.76 7.44 1.25
CA PHE A 326 17.00 8.70 1.19
C PHE A 326 15.50 8.43 1.02
N SER A 327 14.69 9.48 1.18
CA SER A 327 13.26 9.46 0.88
C SER A 327 12.95 10.47 -0.22
N LEU A 328 12.01 10.14 -1.11
CA LEU A 328 11.43 11.01 -2.11
C LEU A 328 10.02 11.38 -1.68
N GLU A 329 9.67 12.66 -1.75
CA GLU A 329 8.28 13.09 -1.62
C GLU A 329 7.64 13.14 -3.02
N ILE A 330 6.51 12.47 -3.19
CA ILE A 330 5.80 12.38 -4.46
C ILE A 330 4.30 12.20 -4.19
N ASP A 331 3.52 13.23 -4.53
CA ASP A 331 2.06 13.07 -4.65
C ASP A 331 1.79 12.29 -5.94
N PHE A 332 1.57 10.98 -5.82
CA PHE A 332 1.36 10.10 -6.98
C PHE A 332 0.09 10.44 -7.76
N ALA A 333 -0.94 10.96 -7.09
CA ALA A 333 -2.18 11.33 -7.76
C ALA A 333 -1.96 12.58 -8.62
N GLU A 334 -1.25 13.58 -8.09
CA GLU A 334 -0.85 14.77 -8.85
C GLU A 334 0.14 14.42 -9.97
N ARG A 335 1.23 13.70 -9.64
CA ARG A 335 2.30 13.36 -10.58
C ARG A 335 1.80 12.61 -11.81
N PHE A 336 0.75 11.79 -11.66
CA PHE A 336 0.22 10.98 -12.74
C PHE A 336 -1.12 11.46 -13.30
N ALA A 337 -1.68 12.58 -12.81
CA ALA A 337 -2.99 13.10 -13.21
C ALA A 337 -3.11 13.37 -14.72
N GLY A 338 -2.00 13.64 -15.41
CA GLY A 338 -1.96 13.91 -16.85
C GLY A 338 -2.32 12.73 -17.75
N PHE A 339 -2.14 11.49 -17.25
CA PHE A 339 -2.28 10.29 -18.08
C PHE A 339 -2.87 9.09 -17.34
N ALA A 340 -2.58 8.92 -16.05
CA ALA A 340 -3.14 7.84 -15.24
C ALA A 340 -4.45 8.30 -14.59
N PRO A 341 -5.54 7.53 -14.69
CA PRO A 341 -6.69 7.78 -13.84
C PRO A 341 -6.26 7.60 -12.38
N ALA A 342 -6.79 8.45 -11.48
CA ALA A 342 -6.70 8.18 -10.04
C ALA A 342 -7.09 6.71 -9.80
N PRO A 343 -6.36 5.96 -8.93
CA PRO A 343 -6.65 4.56 -8.67
C PRO A 343 -8.15 4.42 -8.45
N GLY A 344 -8.81 3.73 -9.38
CA GLY A 344 -10.27 3.76 -9.46
C GLY A 344 -10.86 3.28 -8.14
N ARG A 345 -11.96 3.91 -7.71
CA ARG A 345 -12.71 3.55 -6.50
C ARG A 345 -12.71 2.03 -6.27
N ALA A 346 -12.01 1.58 -5.23
CA ALA A 346 -11.96 0.17 -4.86
C ALA A 346 -13.39 -0.39 -4.81
N ALA A 347 -13.61 -1.57 -5.39
CA ALA A 347 -14.93 -2.15 -5.37
C ALA A 347 -15.32 -2.46 -3.92
N ALA A 348 -16.49 -1.97 -3.48
CA ALA A 348 -17.00 -2.31 -2.16
C ALA A 348 -17.15 -3.83 -2.03
N ALA A 349 -16.67 -4.40 -0.93
CA ALA A 349 -16.85 -5.81 -0.64
C ALA A 349 -18.34 -6.14 -0.38
N PRO A 350 -18.76 -7.41 -0.49
CA PRO A 350 -20.11 -7.80 -0.08
C PRO A 350 -20.43 -7.33 1.34
N VAL A 351 -21.65 -6.82 1.55
CA VAL A 351 -22.08 -6.30 2.86
C VAL A 351 -22.00 -7.38 3.93
N GLU A 352 -22.35 -8.61 3.56
CA GLU A 352 -22.40 -9.77 4.44
C GLU A 352 -21.04 -10.12 5.05
N ALA A 353 -19.94 -9.76 4.38
CA ALA A 353 -18.59 -9.96 4.89
C ALA A 353 -18.25 -9.04 6.07
N SER A 354 -18.99 -7.93 6.23
CA SER A 354 -18.81 -6.94 7.29
C SER A 354 -19.85 -7.08 8.41
N LEU A 355 -20.80 -8.01 8.30
CA LEU A 355 -21.83 -8.24 9.31
C LEU A 355 -21.40 -9.35 10.25
N VAL A 356 -21.09 -8.99 11.49
CA VAL A 356 -20.82 -9.94 12.58
C VAL A 356 -22.05 -10.09 13.48
N GLU A 357 -22.14 -11.20 14.21
CA GLU A 357 -23.20 -11.38 15.20
C GLU A 357 -23.19 -10.21 16.20
N GLY A 358 -24.38 -9.65 16.46
CA GLY A 358 -24.54 -8.47 17.29
C GLY A 358 -24.42 -7.13 16.55
N THR A 359 -24.20 -7.10 15.23
CA THR A 359 -24.24 -5.82 14.48
C THR A 359 -25.65 -5.23 14.53
N VAL A 360 -25.78 -4.05 15.13
CA VAL A 360 -27.06 -3.33 15.28
C VAL A 360 -27.21 -2.16 14.31
N ALA A 361 -26.10 -1.60 13.83
CA ALA A 361 -26.13 -0.59 12.77
C ALA A 361 -24.88 -0.71 11.90
N TYR A 362 -25.04 -0.58 10.59
CA TYR A 362 -23.89 -0.47 9.68
C TYR A 362 -24.20 0.46 8.51
N TRP A 363 -23.41 1.50 8.35
CA TRP A 363 -23.58 2.51 7.31
C TRP A 363 -22.29 2.64 6.49
N ARG A 364 -22.40 2.50 5.17
CA ARG A 364 -21.32 2.77 4.21
C ARG A 364 -21.53 4.13 3.57
N LEU A 365 -20.98 5.18 4.17
CA LEU A 365 -21.39 6.56 3.90
C LEU A 365 -21.11 7.01 2.45
N GLY A 366 -20.04 6.52 1.82
CA GLY A 366 -19.72 6.78 0.41
C GLY A 366 -20.37 5.82 -0.60
N ASP A 367 -20.99 4.72 -0.13
CA ASP A 367 -21.46 3.62 -0.99
C ASP A 367 -22.84 3.87 -1.63
N THR A 368 -22.88 4.81 -2.58
CA THR A 368 -24.11 5.22 -3.27
C THR A 368 -24.59 4.28 -4.40
N GLY A 369 -24.04 3.07 -4.49
CA GLY A 369 -24.24 2.20 -5.64
C GLY A 369 -23.53 2.72 -6.91
N ARG A 370 -23.45 1.87 -7.94
CA ARG A 370 -22.57 1.94 -9.14
C ARG A 370 -22.71 3.17 -10.08
N ARG A 371 -22.97 4.36 -9.58
CA ARG A 371 -22.98 5.60 -10.39
C ARG A 371 -21.57 6.20 -10.38
N ARG A 372 -20.83 5.99 -11.48
CA ARG A 372 -19.53 6.63 -11.74
C ARG A 372 -19.65 8.17 -11.70
N GLY A 373 -18.58 8.84 -11.24
CA GLY A 373 -18.38 10.29 -11.35
C GLY A 373 -19.16 11.12 -10.33
N GLN A 374 -19.23 10.66 -9.08
CA GLN A 374 -19.86 11.41 -7.98
C GLN A 374 -18.89 12.19 -7.11
N ASP A 375 -17.58 12.03 -7.27
CA ASP A 375 -16.60 12.83 -6.53
C ASP A 375 -16.88 14.34 -6.62
N GLY A 376 -16.87 14.99 -5.47
CA GLY A 376 -17.18 16.41 -5.31
C GLY A 376 -18.66 16.77 -5.52
N ARG A 377 -19.56 15.81 -5.81
CA ARG A 377 -20.99 16.13 -5.96
C ARG A 377 -21.66 16.30 -4.60
N PRO A 378 -22.44 17.38 -4.41
CA PRO A 378 -23.32 17.53 -3.26
C PRO A 378 -24.27 16.35 -3.06
N VAL A 379 -24.40 15.91 -1.82
CA VAL A 379 -25.48 15.00 -1.41
C VAL A 379 -26.81 15.75 -1.53
N PRO A 380 -27.75 15.30 -2.39
CA PRO A 380 -29.02 16.02 -2.58
C PRO A 380 -29.83 16.12 -1.29
N ALA A 381 -30.45 17.27 -1.04
CA ALA A 381 -31.42 17.42 0.03
C ALA A 381 -32.58 16.43 -0.16
N GLY A 382 -32.94 15.69 0.88
CA GLY A 382 -33.98 14.65 0.81
C GLY A 382 -33.54 13.38 0.09
N THR A 383 -32.23 13.14 -0.07
CA THR A 383 -31.70 11.81 -0.42
C THR A 383 -32.37 10.78 0.50
N PRO A 384 -33.01 9.72 -0.04
CA PRO A 384 -33.55 8.63 0.77
C PRO A 384 -32.46 8.18 1.72
N GLY A 385 -32.81 7.99 3.00
CA GLY A 385 -31.81 7.81 4.06
C GLY A 385 -30.74 6.78 3.71
N LEU A 386 -29.51 7.00 4.21
CA LEU A 386 -28.45 6.00 4.10
C LEU A 386 -28.92 4.77 4.86
N ALA A 387 -29.13 3.69 4.11
CA ALA A 387 -29.72 2.48 4.63
C ALA A 387 -28.81 1.87 5.71
N ASP A 388 -29.43 1.42 6.79
CA ASP A 388 -28.79 0.54 7.75
C ASP A 388 -28.64 -0.86 7.16
N LEU A 389 -27.41 -1.18 6.80
CA LEU A 389 -27.02 -2.42 6.17
C LEU A 389 -27.02 -3.63 7.11
N SER A 390 -27.19 -3.41 8.43
CA SER A 390 -27.45 -4.50 9.37
C SER A 390 -28.88 -5.06 9.25
N GLY A 391 -29.78 -4.30 8.60
CA GLY A 391 -31.19 -4.66 8.46
C GLY A 391 -32.03 -4.46 9.74
N ARG A 392 -31.54 -3.69 10.71
CA ARG A 392 -32.21 -3.43 11.99
C ARG A 392 -33.05 -2.16 11.99
N GLY A 393 -33.06 -1.40 10.89
CA GLY A 393 -33.91 -0.23 10.71
C GLY A 393 -33.34 1.05 11.30
N ASN A 394 -32.02 1.11 11.50
CA ASN A 394 -31.31 2.28 12.00
C ASN A 394 -30.87 3.22 10.86
N ASP A 395 -31.71 3.40 9.84
CA ASP A 395 -31.40 4.23 8.67
C ASP A 395 -31.03 5.66 9.11
N LEU A 396 -30.10 6.31 8.38
CA LEU A 396 -29.74 7.71 8.63
C LEU A 396 -30.44 8.63 7.64
N ARG A 397 -30.98 9.75 8.12
CA ARG A 397 -31.43 10.88 7.31
C ARG A 397 -30.46 12.05 7.40
N MET A 398 -30.31 12.78 6.30
CA MET A 398 -29.56 14.03 6.29
C MET A 398 -30.39 15.15 6.91
N VAL A 399 -29.77 15.91 7.81
CA VAL A 399 -30.31 17.15 8.37
C VAL A 399 -29.48 18.30 7.82
N THR A 400 -30.13 19.32 7.29
CA THR A 400 -29.48 20.51 6.73
C THR A 400 -30.06 21.75 7.41
N PRO A 401 -29.32 22.37 8.34
CA PRO A 401 -29.73 23.63 8.95
C PRO A 401 -30.04 24.72 7.92
N GLU A 402 -30.90 25.67 8.30
CA GLU A 402 -31.25 26.79 7.43
C GLU A 402 -30.00 27.65 7.14
N GLY A 403 -29.80 28.00 5.87
CA GLY A 403 -28.63 28.79 5.44
C GLY A 403 -27.37 27.98 5.13
N THR A 404 -27.38 26.65 5.33
CA THR A 404 -26.24 25.79 4.99
C THR A 404 -25.99 25.75 3.47
N PRO A 405 -24.73 25.91 3.00
CA PRO A 405 -24.39 25.83 1.57
C PRO A 405 -24.70 24.45 0.97
N ARG A 406 -25.10 24.40 -0.30
CA ARG A 406 -25.41 23.13 -0.99
C ARG A 406 -24.25 22.11 -0.98
N GLY A 407 -23.00 22.57 -0.97
CA GLY A 407 -21.81 21.72 -0.92
C GLY A 407 -21.31 21.41 0.50
N SER A 408 -22.15 21.54 1.53
CA SER A 408 -21.75 21.26 2.91
C SER A 408 -21.45 19.79 3.19
N LEU A 409 -22.01 18.89 2.36
CA LEU A 409 -21.82 17.45 2.39
C LEU A 409 -21.69 16.96 0.94
N VAL A 410 -20.55 16.37 0.60
CA VAL A 410 -20.26 15.89 -0.76
C VAL A 410 -19.79 14.45 -0.76
N TYR A 411 -20.05 13.73 -1.84
CA TYR A 411 -19.47 12.41 -2.05
C TYR A 411 -17.99 12.54 -2.43
N ARG A 412 -17.18 11.63 -1.92
CA ARG A 412 -15.80 11.46 -2.35
C ARG A 412 -15.54 10.04 -2.82
N ASP A 413 -14.70 9.91 -3.84
CA ASP A 413 -14.33 8.59 -4.37
C ASP A 413 -13.23 7.91 -3.53
N ASP A 414 -12.51 8.65 -2.69
CA ASP A 414 -11.50 8.11 -1.76
C ASP A 414 -12.12 7.51 -0.49
N ALA A 415 -11.44 6.51 0.06
CA ALA A 415 -11.74 5.83 1.31
C ALA A 415 -10.45 5.28 1.91
N ASP A 416 -10.49 4.89 3.17
CA ASP A 416 -9.44 4.10 3.79
C ASP A 416 -9.25 2.79 3.00
N PRO A 417 -8.02 2.39 2.63
CA PRO A 417 -7.75 1.16 1.88
C PRO A 417 -8.27 -0.13 2.55
N GLN A 418 -8.31 -0.18 3.88
CA GLN A 418 -8.83 -1.31 4.66
C GLN A 418 -10.35 -1.26 4.84
N GLN A 419 -11.02 -0.18 4.40
CA GLN A 419 -12.47 -0.05 4.51
C GLN A 419 -13.21 -1.08 3.63
N PRO A 420 -14.26 -1.74 4.16
CA PRO A 420 -15.07 -2.64 3.34
C PRO A 420 -15.94 -1.97 2.29
N GLY A 421 -16.58 -0.85 2.63
CA GLY A 421 -17.31 0.00 1.70
C GLY A 421 -16.39 0.81 0.79
N ALA A 422 -16.96 1.41 -0.25
CA ALA A 422 -16.20 2.20 -1.21
C ALA A 422 -16.58 3.69 -1.14
N GLY A 423 -15.56 4.56 -1.21
CA GLY A 423 -15.73 6.01 -1.11
C GLY A 423 -16.07 6.50 0.30
N SER A 424 -16.28 7.80 0.43
CA SER A 424 -16.59 8.46 1.70
C SER A 424 -17.55 9.65 1.53
N LEU A 425 -17.99 10.22 2.65
CA LEU A 425 -18.62 11.53 2.69
C LEU A 425 -17.66 12.57 3.25
N GLU A 426 -17.51 13.68 2.56
CA GLU A 426 -16.81 14.85 3.09
C GLU A 426 -17.82 15.86 3.62
N PHE A 427 -17.66 16.19 4.90
CA PHE A 427 -18.32 17.29 5.57
C PHE A 427 -17.39 18.50 5.41
N THR A 428 -17.76 19.48 4.60
CA THR A 428 -16.81 20.51 4.14
C THR A 428 -16.63 21.68 5.11
N THR A 429 -17.52 21.79 6.09
CA THR A 429 -17.50 22.86 7.09
C THR A 429 -18.15 22.39 8.40
N ASN A 430 -17.77 23.02 9.51
CA ASN A 430 -18.18 22.65 10.87
C ASN A 430 -19.53 23.27 11.31
N GLN A 431 -20.29 23.89 10.39
CA GLN A 431 -21.63 24.44 10.59
C GLN A 431 -22.54 23.99 9.43
N ALA A 432 -22.69 22.68 9.29
CA ALA A 432 -23.10 22.04 8.05
C ALA A 432 -24.23 21.03 8.23
N SER A 433 -24.57 20.39 7.11
CA SER A 433 -25.39 19.20 7.14
C SER A 433 -24.71 18.08 7.92
N TYR A 434 -25.51 17.31 8.64
CA TYR A 434 -25.08 16.10 9.35
C TYR A 434 -26.09 14.98 9.10
N LEU A 435 -25.76 13.78 9.57
CA LEU A 435 -26.63 12.63 9.46
C LEU A 435 -27.19 12.29 10.84
N GLN A 436 -28.43 11.82 10.89
CA GLN A 436 -29.12 11.46 12.12
C GLN A 436 -29.96 10.22 11.90
N THR A 437 -30.11 9.36 12.90
CA THR A 437 -31.06 8.25 12.83
C THR A 437 -32.48 8.72 12.47
N VAL A 438 -33.21 7.89 11.74
CA VAL A 438 -34.64 8.12 11.50
C VAL A 438 -35.41 8.06 12.83
N PRO A 439 -36.49 8.84 13.01
CA PRO A 439 -37.26 8.82 14.25
C PRO A 439 -37.74 7.41 14.62
N GLY A 440 -37.46 6.97 15.85
CA GLY A 440 -37.85 5.64 16.33
C GLY A 440 -36.96 4.51 15.83
N ALA A 441 -35.75 4.82 15.35
CA ALA A 441 -34.72 3.83 15.08
C ALA A 441 -34.42 3.04 16.37
N PRO A 442 -34.38 1.68 16.34
CA PRO A 442 -34.15 0.88 17.54
C PRO A 442 -32.88 1.26 18.34
N LEU A 443 -31.81 1.67 17.65
CA LEU A 443 -30.56 2.14 18.24
C LEU A 443 -30.75 3.34 19.18
N GLU A 444 -31.81 4.15 19.00
CA GLU A 444 -32.12 5.28 19.89
C GLU A 444 -32.45 4.82 21.30
N GLU A 445 -32.94 3.58 21.49
CA GLU A 445 -33.31 3.00 22.79
C GLU A 445 -32.17 2.19 23.44
N GLU A 446 -31.13 1.82 22.67
CA GLU A 446 -30.09 0.92 23.13
C GLU A 446 -29.23 1.51 24.25
N ARG A 447 -28.94 0.67 25.26
CA ARG A 447 -28.12 1.03 26.43
C ARG A 447 -26.84 0.21 26.54
N PHE A 448 -26.69 -0.86 25.76
CA PHE A 448 -25.45 -1.64 25.64
C PHE A 448 -24.88 -2.15 26.97
N GLU A 449 -25.73 -2.59 27.91
CA GLU A 449 -25.29 -3.00 29.24
C GLU A 449 -24.35 -4.22 29.23
N ASP A 450 -24.44 -5.07 28.21
CA ASP A 450 -23.55 -6.23 27.99
C ASP A 450 -22.27 -5.89 27.21
N GLY A 451 -22.06 -4.62 26.87
CA GLY A 451 -20.94 -4.12 26.10
C GLY A 451 -21.32 -3.65 24.70
N TYR A 452 -20.36 -3.05 23.99
CA TYR A 452 -20.55 -2.55 22.63
C TYR A 452 -19.23 -2.40 21.89
N THR A 453 -19.32 -2.32 20.56
CA THR A 453 -18.22 -1.87 19.70
C THR A 453 -18.75 -0.83 18.72
N ILE A 454 -18.07 0.31 18.63
CA ILE A 454 -18.34 1.36 17.65
C ILE A 454 -17.09 1.49 16.79
N GLU A 455 -17.24 1.40 15.47
CA GLU A 455 -16.17 1.57 14.50
C GLU A 455 -16.48 2.70 13.53
N ALA A 456 -15.47 3.49 13.19
CA ALA A 456 -15.56 4.53 12.18
C ALA A 456 -14.23 4.69 11.43
N PHE A 457 -14.30 4.87 10.11
CA PHE A 457 -13.17 5.37 9.32
C PHE A 457 -13.23 6.88 9.22
N VAL A 458 -12.15 7.55 9.60
CA VAL A 458 -12.10 9.01 9.75
C VAL A 458 -10.84 9.55 9.10
N ARG A 459 -10.96 10.65 8.37
CA ARG A 459 -9.83 11.42 7.84
C ARG A 459 -10.01 12.90 8.14
N LEU A 460 -9.05 13.48 8.85
CA LEU A 460 -9.06 14.90 9.18
C LEU A 460 -8.64 15.72 7.94
N PRO A 461 -9.18 16.94 7.77
CA PRO A 461 -8.79 17.81 6.68
C PRO A 461 -7.44 18.45 6.96
N GLU A 462 -6.77 18.92 5.90
CA GLU A 462 -5.67 19.88 6.01
C GLU A 462 -6.08 21.10 6.88
N ASP A 463 -5.14 21.57 7.71
CA ASP A 463 -5.33 22.65 8.67
C ASP A 463 -6.44 22.42 9.72
N CYS A 464 -6.72 21.17 10.09
CA CYS A 464 -7.49 20.89 11.32
C CYS A 464 -6.72 21.36 12.56
N CYS A 465 -7.28 21.59 13.75
CA CYS A 465 -8.66 21.68 14.21
C CYS A 465 -8.79 23.01 14.99
N SER A 466 -8.38 24.11 14.36
CA SER A 466 -8.31 25.43 14.97
C SER A 466 -9.55 26.29 14.66
N GLY A 467 -9.77 27.32 15.48
CA GLY A 467 -10.85 28.28 15.26
C GLY A 467 -12.23 27.63 15.28
N ASP A 468 -12.91 27.65 14.14
CA ASP A 468 -14.26 27.10 14.02
C ASP A 468 -14.30 25.57 13.96
N ARG A 469 -13.21 24.92 13.50
CA ARG A 469 -13.07 23.45 13.34
C ARG A 469 -12.66 22.70 14.62
N GLN A 470 -12.97 23.24 15.79
CA GLN A 470 -12.72 22.58 17.07
C GLN A 470 -13.96 21.81 17.57
N TRP A 471 -13.74 20.75 18.34
CA TRP A 471 -14.79 19.94 18.97
C TRP A 471 -15.79 19.32 17.99
N MET A 472 -15.29 18.96 16.81
CA MET A 472 -16.07 18.36 15.74
C MET A 472 -16.48 16.93 16.10
N GLY A 473 -17.77 16.61 16.02
CA GLY A 473 -18.28 15.28 16.34
C GLY A 473 -18.21 14.32 15.15
N ILE A 474 -17.70 13.12 15.37
CA ILE A 474 -17.73 11.99 14.43
C ILE A 474 -19.04 11.20 14.62
N LEU A 475 -19.35 10.85 15.87
CA LEU A 475 -20.56 10.14 16.27
C LEU A 475 -21.00 10.63 17.67
N SER A 476 -22.27 10.99 17.85
CA SER A 476 -22.79 11.42 19.15
C SER A 476 -24.22 10.92 19.40
N ARG A 477 -24.64 10.83 20.66
CA ARG A 477 -26.04 10.58 21.04
C ARG A 477 -26.61 11.82 21.75
N LEU A 478 -27.77 12.28 21.27
CA LEU A 478 -28.25 13.65 21.53
C LEU A 478 -28.70 13.91 22.98
N ALA A 479 -29.23 12.93 23.69
CA ALA A 479 -29.60 13.09 25.10
C ALA A 479 -28.43 13.61 25.93
N THR A 480 -28.71 14.28 27.04
CA THR A 480 -27.69 14.87 27.91
C THR A 480 -27.60 14.15 29.24
N GLY A 481 -26.49 14.37 29.97
CA GLY A 481 -26.41 13.91 31.36
C GLY A 481 -27.51 14.49 32.26
N ALA A 482 -28.01 15.69 31.96
CA ALA A 482 -29.07 16.35 32.71
C ALA A 482 -30.42 15.65 32.55
N ASP A 483 -30.71 15.13 31.35
CA ASP A 483 -31.93 14.35 31.08
C ASP A 483 -31.98 13.10 31.95
N GLU A 484 -30.82 12.45 32.18
CA GLU A 484 -30.69 11.27 33.04
C GLU A 484 -30.44 11.57 34.52
N GLY A 485 -30.54 12.85 34.93
CA GLY A 485 -30.31 13.25 36.32
C GLY A 485 -28.89 12.98 36.82
N LYS A 486 -27.89 12.94 35.93
CA LYS A 486 -26.47 12.82 36.28
C LYS A 486 -26.02 14.06 37.05
N THR A 487 -25.01 13.90 37.90
CA THR A 487 -24.55 14.96 38.80
C THR A 487 -23.05 15.27 38.68
N GLY A 488 -22.32 14.51 37.86
CA GLY A 488 -20.90 14.65 37.62
C GLY A 488 -20.56 14.79 36.14
N GLY A 489 -19.26 14.77 35.84
CA GLY A 489 -18.70 15.10 34.53
C GLY A 489 -18.27 16.57 34.47
N TRP A 490 -17.75 16.99 33.32
CA TRP A 490 -17.39 18.40 33.09
C TRP A 490 -18.63 19.30 33.08
N SER A 491 -19.72 18.83 32.48
CA SER A 491 -21.03 19.49 32.47
C SER A 491 -22.12 18.45 32.27
N THR A 492 -23.23 18.55 33.00
CA THR A 492 -24.41 17.69 32.76
C THR A 492 -25.13 18.02 31.46
N ALA A 493 -24.87 19.19 30.86
CA ALA A 493 -25.36 19.53 29.52
C ALA A 493 -24.55 18.84 28.39
N ALA A 494 -23.46 18.15 28.73
CA ALA A 494 -22.72 17.35 27.75
C ALA A 494 -23.61 16.23 27.19
N PRO A 495 -23.37 15.81 25.92
CA PRO A 495 -24.10 14.70 25.33
C PRO A 495 -23.82 13.40 26.10
N ILE A 496 -24.77 12.48 26.06
CA ILE A 496 -24.71 11.25 26.84
C ILE A 496 -23.60 10.33 26.34
N ALA A 497 -23.26 10.42 25.04
CA ALA A 497 -22.08 9.86 24.44
C ALA A 497 -21.61 10.70 23.24
N THR A 498 -20.30 10.85 23.07
CA THR A 498 -19.71 11.52 21.91
C THR A 498 -18.31 10.99 21.60
N LEU A 499 -18.07 10.68 20.33
CA LEU A 499 -16.76 10.54 19.70
C LEU A 499 -16.46 11.84 18.95
N SER A 500 -15.52 12.64 19.45
CA SER A 500 -15.21 13.97 18.92
C SER A 500 -13.72 14.18 18.72
N VAL A 501 -13.37 15.21 17.95
CA VAL A 501 -11.99 15.66 17.74
C VAL A 501 -11.77 17.00 18.46
N SER A 502 -10.80 17.03 19.36
CA SER A 502 -10.47 18.21 20.17
C SER A 502 -9.70 19.28 19.38
N PRO A 503 -9.55 20.51 19.90
CA PRO A 503 -8.70 21.54 19.26
C PRO A 503 -7.22 21.13 19.12
N SER A 504 -6.77 20.17 19.94
CA SER A 504 -5.43 19.57 19.84
C SER A 504 -5.40 18.34 18.92
N ARG A 505 -6.40 18.19 18.05
CA ARG A 505 -6.54 17.06 17.11
C ARG A 505 -6.61 15.69 17.78
N GLN A 506 -7.03 15.63 19.05
CA GLN A 506 -7.13 14.38 19.79
C GLN A 506 -8.54 13.81 19.69
N LEU A 507 -8.65 12.50 19.45
CA LEU A 507 -9.90 11.78 19.63
C LEU A 507 -10.33 11.82 21.09
N GLN A 508 -11.62 12.06 21.32
CA GLN A 508 -12.26 12.02 22.62
C GLN A 508 -13.49 11.12 22.51
N TRP A 509 -13.48 9.99 23.23
CA TRP A 509 -14.72 9.28 23.53
C TRP A 509 -15.14 9.65 24.94
N GLU A 510 -16.20 10.43 25.08
CA GLU A 510 -16.81 10.76 26.37
C GLU A 510 -18.20 10.13 26.43
N MET A 511 -18.51 9.41 27.51
CA MET A 511 -19.85 8.88 27.74
C MET A 511 -20.22 8.81 29.22
N TYR A 512 -21.52 8.83 29.49
CA TYR A 512 -22.11 8.51 30.78
C TYR A 512 -22.50 7.03 30.82
N PRO A 513 -21.86 6.21 31.66
CA PRO A 513 -22.28 4.83 31.82
C PRO A 513 -23.48 4.74 32.76
N THR A 514 -24.24 3.64 32.65
CA THR A 514 -25.46 3.41 33.44
C THR A 514 -25.19 3.29 34.93
N ASN A 515 -23.98 2.86 35.30
CA ASN A 515 -23.58 2.58 36.68
C ASN A 515 -22.92 3.76 37.42
N LEU A 516 -22.66 4.91 36.77
CA LEU A 516 -21.99 6.06 37.40
C LEU A 516 -22.78 7.37 37.22
N PRO A 517 -22.70 8.31 38.18
CA PRO A 517 -23.34 9.62 38.06
C PRO A 517 -22.50 10.65 37.26
N THR A 518 -21.37 10.25 36.67
CA THR A 518 -20.35 11.10 36.03
C THR A 518 -19.92 10.51 34.69
N THR A 519 -19.33 11.33 33.81
CA THR A 519 -18.71 10.83 32.57
C THR A 519 -17.40 10.11 32.85
N LEU A 520 -17.04 9.21 31.93
CA LEU A 520 -15.67 8.77 31.70
C LEU A 520 -15.24 9.23 30.32
N THR A 521 -13.95 9.53 30.18
CA THR A 521 -13.40 10.04 28.92
C THR A 521 -12.12 9.32 28.55
N ASN A 522 -12.12 8.73 27.36
CA ASN A 522 -10.94 8.20 26.70
C ASN A 522 -10.32 9.32 25.84
N TRP A 523 -9.00 9.50 25.93
CA TRP A 523 -8.28 10.60 25.29
C TRP A 523 -7.17 10.08 24.37
N GLY A 524 -7.27 10.43 23.09
CA GLY A 524 -6.33 10.05 22.03
C GLY A 524 -5.02 10.83 22.07
N HIS A 525 -4.20 10.54 21.06
CA HIS A 525 -3.04 11.35 20.68
C HIS A 525 -3.44 12.30 19.54
N GLU A 526 -2.52 13.19 19.14
CA GLU A 526 -2.72 14.06 17.98
C GLU A 526 -2.84 13.23 16.71
N MET A 527 -3.94 13.41 15.98
CA MET A 527 -4.20 12.75 14.70
C MET A 527 -3.61 13.58 13.56
N GLU A 528 -3.05 12.89 12.56
CA GLU A 528 -2.46 13.49 11.36
C GLU A 528 -3.53 14.07 10.42
N ASP A 529 -3.15 15.11 9.68
CA ASP A 529 -3.99 15.70 8.64
C ASP A 529 -3.96 14.80 7.39
N GLU A 530 -5.06 14.71 6.67
CA GLU A 530 -5.13 14.05 5.36
C GLU A 530 -4.78 12.54 5.38
N VAL A 531 -4.76 11.89 6.55
CA VAL A 531 -4.55 10.44 6.72
C VAL A 531 -5.85 9.75 7.17
N TRP A 532 -6.20 8.65 6.52
CA TRP A 532 -7.31 7.78 6.93
C TRP A 532 -6.93 6.96 8.17
N ARG A 533 -7.87 6.85 9.11
CA ARG A 533 -7.68 6.12 10.37
C ARG A 533 -8.92 5.31 10.70
N HIS A 534 -8.72 4.05 11.07
CA HIS A 534 -9.76 3.21 11.67
C HIS A 534 -9.81 3.46 13.18
N VAL A 535 -10.97 3.86 13.68
CA VAL A 535 -11.21 4.07 15.11
C VAL A 535 -12.17 2.99 15.60
N ALA A 536 -11.78 2.27 16.65
CA ALA A 536 -12.67 1.31 17.34
C ALA A 536 -12.81 1.68 18.82
N VAL A 537 -14.05 1.87 19.28
CA VAL A 537 -14.40 2.05 20.70
C VAL A 537 -15.04 0.76 21.18
N VAL A 538 -14.35 0.02 22.06
CA VAL A 538 -14.79 -1.29 22.55
C VAL A 538 -15.07 -1.21 24.04
N ASN A 539 -16.31 -1.48 24.44
CA ASN A 539 -16.70 -1.71 25.82
C ASN A 539 -17.00 -3.19 26.05
N ASP A 540 -16.26 -3.83 26.95
CA ASP A 540 -16.36 -5.27 27.27
C ASP A 540 -17.44 -5.61 28.31
N GLY A 541 -18.39 -4.70 28.55
CA GLY A 541 -19.37 -4.77 29.64
C GLY A 541 -18.82 -4.25 30.97
N SER A 542 -17.53 -3.94 31.07
CA SER A 542 -16.90 -3.42 32.29
C SER A 542 -16.02 -2.20 32.02
N THR A 543 -15.25 -2.13 30.95
CA THR A 543 -14.33 -1.04 30.66
C THR A 543 -14.37 -0.68 29.19
N THR A 544 -14.14 0.60 28.88
CA THR A 544 -14.09 1.09 27.51
C THR A 544 -12.64 1.33 27.08
N THR A 545 -12.22 0.71 25.98
CA THR A 545 -10.92 0.91 25.34
C THR A 545 -11.12 1.48 23.94
N VAL A 546 -10.42 2.56 23.63
CA VAL A 546 -10.38 3.12 22.27
C VAL A 546 -9.09 2.70 21.58
N TYR A 547 -9.21 2.33 20.32
CA TYR A 547 -8.13 1.93 19.42
C TYR A 547 -8.11 2.85 18.21
N VAL A 548 -6.90 3.13 17.71
CA VAL A 548 -6.63 3.76 16.42
C VAL A 548 -5.75 2.79 15.63
N ASP A 549 -6.20 2.38 14.44
CA ASP A 549 -5.55 1.39 13.57
C ASP A 549 -5.17 0.11 14.35
N GLY A 550 -6.09 -0.29 15.23
CA GLY A 550 -5.97 -1.42 16.13
C GLY A 550 -4.97 -1.30 17.29
N ALA A 551 -4.27 -0.18 17.43
CA ALA A 551 -3.44 0.11 18.60
C ALA A 551 -4.27 0.82 19.69
N PRO A 552 -4.26 0.34 20.96
CA PRO A 552 -4.98 0.99 22.04
C PRO A 552 -4.34 2.35 22.39
N ILE A 553 -5.17 3.38 22.58
CA ILE A 553 -4.67 4.69 23.02
C ILE A 553 -4.22 4.66 24.49
N ALA A 554 -3.31 5.56 24.87
CA ALA A 554 -2.72 5.53 26.21
C ALA A 554 -3.70 5.88 27.34
N ARG A 555 -4.67 6.78 27.11
CA ARG A 555 -5.57 7.29 28.15
C ARG A 555 -6.94 6.64 28.06
N ASN A 556 -6.99 5.35 28.34
CA ASN A 556 -8.23 4.59 28.55
C ASN A 556 -8.50 4.46 30.07
N PRO A 557 -9.65 4.94 30.59
CA PRO A 557 -9.98 4.80 32.01
C PRO A 557 -10.08 3.33 32.44
N SER A 558 -9.52 3.00 33.60
CA SER A 558 -9.65 1.66 34.21
C SER A 558 -10.89 1.52 35.11
N ALA A 559 -11.74 2.54 35.16
CA ALA A 559 -12.94 2.55 35.99
C ALA A 559 -14.05 1.72 35.34
N THR A 560 -14.83 0.99 36.15
CA THR A 560 -15.94 0.19 35.64
C THR A 560 -17.03 1.09 35.03
N SER A 561 -17.30 0.88 33.75
CA SER A 561 -18.22 1.60 32.88
C SER A 561 -19.16 0.61 32.18
N VAL A 562 -20.41 0.55 32.62
CA VAL A 562 -21.43 -0.36 32.06
C VAL A 562 -22.28 0.43 31.07
N GLY A 563 -22.30 -0.02 29.82
CA GLY A 563 -23.14 0.54 28.76
C GLY A 563 -23.04 2.04 28.55
N ILE A 564 -24.08 2.59 27.91
CA ILE A 564 -24.28 4.02 27.66
C ILE A 564 -25.67 4.36 28.19
N ASP A 565 -25.74 5.27 29.15
CA ASP A 565 -27.00 5.74 29.71
C ASP A 565 -27.77 6.60 28.68
N GLY A 566 -28.96 7.06 29.02
CA GLY A 566 -29.74 7.98 28.18
C GLY A 566 -31.15 7.51 27.87
N ASP A 567 -32.09 8.45 27.93
CA ASP A 567 -33.42 8.35 27.35
C ASP A 567 -33.32 8.15 25.83
N PRO A 568 -34.37 7.54 25.22
CA PRO A 568 -34.43 7.36 23.78
C PRO A 568 -34.16 8.64 23.02
N SER A 569 -33.04 8.68 22.28
CA SER A 569 -32.59 9.88 21.61
C SER A 569 -31.78 9.56 20.34
N PRO A 570 -31.82 10.45 19.34
CA PRO A 570 -31.16 10.19 18.08
C PRO A 570 -29.64 10.08 18.19
N TRP A 571 -29.08 9.22 17.34
CA TRP A 571 -27.65 9.19 17.06
C TRP A 571 -27.34 10.11 15.89
N LEU A 572 -26.26 10.87 16.03
CA LEU A 572 -25.74 11.83 15.06
C LEU A 572 -24.45 11.26 14.47
N VAL A 573 -24.31 11.30 13.14
CA VAL A 573 -23.06 11.00 12.43
C VAL A 573 -22.59 12.27 11.74
N GLY A 574 -21.35 12.67 12.02
CA GLY A 574 -20.75 13.91 11.55
C GLY A 574 -21.24 15.18 12.26
N ALA A 575 -21.65 15.06 13.53
CA ALA A 575 -21.96 16.22 14.38
C ALA A 575 -21.79 15.90 15.88
N SER A 576 -21.51 16.93 16.67
CA SER A 576 -21.56 16.93 18.13
C SER A 576 -22.66 17.87 18.63
N SER A 577 -23.14 17.60 19.84
CA SER A 577 -24.20 18.36 20.48
C SER A 577 -23.80 18.82 21.88
N PHE A 578 -24.48 19.86 22.36
CA PHE A 578 -24.38 20.34 23.73
C PHE A 578 -25.74 20.94 24.15
N ASP A 579 -26.17 20.69 25.39
CA ASP A 579 -27.46 21.14 25.94
C ASP A 579 -28.66 20.72 25.06
N GLY A 580 -28.59 19.52 24.48
CA GLY A 580 -29.63 18.96 23.61
C GLY A 580 -29.69 19.56 22.19
N GLU A 581 -28.76 20.45 21.83
CA GLU A 581 -28.71 21.13 20.54
C GLU A 581 -27.43 20.76 19.78
N VAL A 582 -27.51 20.68 18.45
CA VAL A 582 -26.33 20.41 17.60
C VAL A 582 -25.50 21.69 17.44
N GLU A 583 -24.26 21.69 17.94
CA GLU A 583 -23.40 22.89 17.92
C GLU A 583 -22.38 22.89 16.78
N LYS A 584 -21.79 21.73 16.50
CA LYS A 584 -20.67 21.59 15.54
C LYS A 584 -20.89 20.38 14.66
N SER A 585 -20.81 20.60 13.35
CA SER A 585 -20.67 19.50 12.40
C SER A 585 -19.21 19.08 12.29
N PHE A 586 -19.00 17.86 11.79
CA PHE A 586 -17.69 17.44 11.35
C PHE A 586 -17.20 18.31 10.20
N ALA A 587 -15.90 18.55 10.14
CA ALA A 587 -15.24 19.05 8.94
C ALA A 587 -14.08 18.11 8.63
N GLY A 588 -14.26 17.24 7.63
CA GLY A 588 -13.38 16.11 7.33
C GLY A 588 -14.13 15.03 6.55
N ARG A 589 -13.51 13.87 6.34
CA ARG A 589 -14.14 12.74 5.63
C ARG A 589 -14.48 11.60 6.59
N LEU A 590 -15.69 11.05 6.43
CA LEU A 590 -16.16 9.86 7.14
C LEU A 590 -16.47 8.75 6.14
N GLY A 591 -15.94 7.57 6.45
CA GLY A 591 -16.12 6.35 5.70
C GLY A 591 -17.22 5.46 6.29
N ASP A 592 -16.96 4.17 6.37
CA ASP A 592 -17.84 3.19 7.00
C ASP A 592 -17.97 3.46 8.51
N VAL A 593 -19.19 3.28 9.04
CA VAL A 593 -19.49 3.35 10.48
C VAL A 593 -20.30 2.12 10.88
N ARG A 594 -19.85 1.37 11.87
CA ARG A 594 -20.52 0.16 12.38
C ARG A 594 -20.70 0.22 13.89
N ILE A 595 -21.83 -0.26 14.37
CA ILE A 595 -22.12 -0.43 15.80
C ILE A 595 -22.57 -1.86 16.06
N ALA A 596 -21.96 -2.50 17.05
CA ALA A 596 -22.32 -3.83 17.53
C ALA A 596 -22.69 -3.79 19.02
N GLU A 597 -23.67 -4.61 19.42
CA GLU A 597 -24.19 -4.74 20.79
C GLU A 597 -23.34 -5.62 21.71
N ARG A 598 -22.05 -5.77 21.38
CA ARG A 598 -21.06 -6.50 22.18
C ARG A 598 -19.65 -6.00 21.89
N ALA A 599 -18.70 -6.37 22.75
CA ALA A 599 -17.29 -6.26 22.42
C ALA A 599 -16.91 -7.22 21.27
N LEU A 600 -16.29 -6.65 20.24
CA LEU A 600 -15.69 -7.36 19.12
C LEU A 600 -14.17 -7.49 19.34
N SER A 601 -13.60 -8.65 19.00
CA SER A 601 -12.14 -8.79 18.98
C SER A 601 -11.55 -8.14 17.71
N PRO A 602 -10.24 -7.85 17.67
CA PRO A 602 -9.59 -7.31 16.47
C PRO A 602 -9.80 -8.13 15.20
N GLN A 603 -10.01 -9.45 15.32
CA GLN A 603 -10.28 -10.33 14.18
C GLN A 603 -11.70 -10.21 13.63
N GLU A 604 -12.58 -9.50 14.33
CA GLU A 604 -13.97 -9.27 13.94
C GLU A 604 -14.20 -7.83 13.44
N TRP A 605 -13.20 -6.95 13.55
CA TRP A 605 -13.27 -5.55 13.12
C TRP A 605 -13.38 -5.43 11.60
N LEU A 606 -13.81 -4.25 11.12
CA LEU A 606 -13.96 -3.96 9.70
C LEU A 606 -12.64 -4.09 8.91
N THR A 607 -11.50 -3.95 9.59
CA THR A 607 -10.14 -4.10 9.06
C THR A 607 -9.62 -5.54 9.08
N ALA A 608 -10.36 -6.50 9.65
CA ALA A 608 -9.89 -7.86 9.78
C ALA A 608 -9.78 -8.59 8.42
N GLY A 609 -8.61 -9.16 8.14
CA GLY A 609 -8.35 -9.98 6.95
C GLY A 609 -8.21 -9.15 5.66
N ARG A 610 -7.78 -7.90 5.79
CA ARG A 610 -7.49 -6.99 4.68
C ARG A 610 -6.13 -6.38 4.86
#